data_AF-A0AAX6I8H7-F1
#
_entry.id   AF-A0AAX6I8H7-F1
#
_cell.length_a   1.000
_cell.length_b   1.000
_cell.length_c   1.000
_cell.angle_alpha   90.00
_cell.angle_beta   90.00
_cell.angle_gamma   90.00
#
_symmetry.space_group_name_H-M   'P 1'
#
loop_
_entity.id
_entity.type
_entity.pdbx_description
1 polymer ?
#
loop_
_entity_poly.entity_id
_entity_poly.type
_entity_poly.pdbx_seq_one_letter_code
_entity_poly.pdbx_strand_id
1 'polypeptide(L)'
;MTLVEVEGTHTLQSSYSSIDVHLGQSVSVLVTADQSAKDYYIAVSTRFAPEYLVSTGVLHYSSSQQQVSGPIPGGPTEVVWSINQARSFRTNLTASGPRPNPQGSYHYGLINTTRTIRLANSAGLVNGSNGMLLTACPSLPPICR
;
A
#
# COMPACT_ATOMS: atom_id res chain seq x y z
N MET A 1 4.11 9.37 -10.87
CA MET A 1 2.84 9.41 -10.12
C MET A 1 3.12 9.97 -8.73
N THR A 2 2.30 10.89 -8.23
CA THR A 2 2.44 11.45 -6.89
C THR A 2 1.40 10.82 -5.97
N LEU A 3 1.83 10.17 -4.90
CA LEU A 3 0.93 9.57 -3.91
C LEU A 3 0.32 10.66 -3.03
N VAL A 4 -1.00 10.73 -3.00
CA VAL A 4 -1.74 11.77 -2.24
C VAL A 4 -2.63 11.20 -1.13
N GLU A 5 -2.99 9.92 -1.22
CA GLU A 5 -3.89 9.28 -0.27
C GLU A 5 -3.62 7.77 -0.20
N VAL A 6 -3.72 7.22 1.02
CA VAL A 6 -3.71 5.78 1.31
C VAL A 6 -4.77 5.51 2.37
N GLU A 7 -5.67 4.55 2.15
CA GLU A 7 -6.77 4.18 3.06
C GLU A 7 -7.59 5.38 3.59
N GLY A 8 -8.02 6.28 2.71
CA GLY A 8 -8.84 7.42 3.13
C GLY A 8 -8.06 8.52 3.87
N THR A 9 -6.73 8.43 3.94
CA THR A 9 -5.90 9.38 4.68
C THR A 9 -4.86 10.03 3.78
N HIS A 10 -4.77 11.36 3.85
CA HIS A 10 -3.77 12.12 3.10
C HIS A 10 -2.34 11.75 3.48
N THR A 11 -1.50 11.60 2.46
CA THR A 11 -0.08 11.28 2.64
C THR A 11 0.81 12.52 2.52
N LEU A 12 2.02 12.43 3.07
CA LEU A 12 3.11 13.29 2.64
C LEU A 12 3.44 12.94 1.19
N GLN A 13 3.30 13.93 0.31
CA GLN A 13 3.39 13.71 -1.13
C GLN A 13 4.76 13.16 -1.51
N SER A 14 4.77 11.98 -2.12
CA SER A 14 5.97 11.29 -2.58
C SER A 14 5.75 10.80 -4.01
N SER A 15 6.79 10.89 -4.84
CA SER A 15 6.74 10.53 -6.25
C SER A 15 7.21 9.09 -6.47
N TYR A 16 6.41 8.31 -7.20
CA TYR A 16 6.67 6.92 -7.56
C TYR A 16 6.53 6.69 -9.07
N SER A 17 7.34 5.76 -9.60
CA SER A 17 7.23 5.25 -10.97
C SER A 17 6.29 4.04 -11.08
N SER A 18 6.10 3.30 -9.98
CA SER A 18 5.22 2.14 -9.85
C SER A 18 4.74 2.04 -8.40
N ILE A 19 3.58 1.43 -8.17
CA ILE A 19 2.98 1.23 -6.84
C ILE A 19 2.49 -0.20 -6.74
N ASP A 20 2.91 -0.90 -5.69
CA ASP A 20 2.35 -2.20 -5.29
C ASP A 20 1.15 -1.95 -4.39
N VAL A 21 0.00 -2.44 -4.82
CA VAL A 21 -1.26 -2.37 -4.07
C VAL A 21 -1.62 -3.77 -3.61
N HIS A 22 -1.77 -3.96 -2.30
CA HIS A 22 -2.13 -5.24 -1.70
C HIS A 22 -3.64 -5.41 -1.59
N LEU A 23 -4.11 -6.64 -1.37
CA LEU A 23 -5.53 -6.92 -1.21
C LEU A 23 -6.11 -6.14 -0.01
N GLY A 24 -7.25 -5.49 -0.24
CA GLY A 24 -7.90 -4.63 0.75
C GLY A 24 -7.29 -3.24 0.88
N GLN A 25 -6.25 -2.93 0.10
CA GLN A 25 -5.62 -1.61 0.09
C GLN A 25 -6.27 -0.68 -0.94
N SER A 26 -6.36 0.61 -0.62
CA SER A 26 -6.85 1.69 -1.48
C SER A 26 -5.85 2.85 -1.51
N VAL A 27 -5.55 3.36 -2.72
CA VAL A 27 -4.59 4.44 -2.93
C VAL A 27 -5.10 5.43 -3.97
N SER A 28 -4.81 6.72 -3.76
CA SER A 28 -5.05 7.78 -4.75
C SER A 28 -3.73 8.40 -5.18
N VAL A 29 -3.58 8.59 -6.49
CA VAL A 29 -2.40 9.21 -7.10
C VAL A 29 -2.77 10.34 -8.03
N LEU A 30 -1.89 11.33 -8.11
CA LEU A 30 -1.91 12.34 -9.16
C LEU A 30 -0.90 11.98 -10.25
N VAL A 31 -1.30 12.20 -11.48
CA VAL A 31 -0.46 12.00 -12.66
C VAL A 31 -0.48 13.29 -13.47
N THR A 32 0.70 13.83 -13.75
CA THR A 32 0.85 14.97 -14.65
C THR A 32 1.06 14.42 -16.06
N ALA A 33 0.21 14.82 -17.00
CA ALA A 33 0.32 14.45 -18.41
C ALA A 33 1.30 15.35 -19.16
N ASP A 34 2.58 15.33 -18.75
CA ASP A 34 3.65 16.23 -19.26
C ASP A 34 4.51 15.63 -20.39
N GLN A 35 4.21 14.39 -20.77
CA GLN A 35 4.92 13.67 -21.82
C GLN A 35 4.43 14.07 -23.23
N SER A 36 5.10 13.55 -24.27
CA SER A 36 4.71 13.82 -25.66
C SER A 36 3.26 13.41 -25.97
N ALA A 37 2.64 14.08 -26.94
CA ALA A 37 1.24 13.86 -27.32
C ALA A 37 1.02 12.51 -28.02
N LYS A 38 0.96 11.42 -27.25
CA LYS A 38 0.69 10.06 -27.70
C LYS A 38 -0.06 9.27 -26.62
N ASP A 39 -0.49 8.06 -26.95
CA ASP A 39 -1.14 7.17 -25.98
C ASP A 39 -0.11 6.40 -25.13
N TYR A 40 -0.44 6.18 -23.87
CA TYR A 40 0.42 5.49 -22.91
C TYR A 40 -0.26 4.26 -22.30
N TYR A 41 0.53 3.22 -22.01
CA TYR A 41 0.04 2.07 -21.24
C TYR A 41 -0.12 2.42 -19.76
N ILE A 42 -1.26 2.02 -19.19
CA ILE A 42 -1.41 1.79 -17.76
C ILE A 42 -1.30 0.28 -17.57
N ALA A 43 -0.20 -0.20 -17.00
CA ALA A 43 0.02 -1.63 -16.81
C ALA A 43 -0.19 -2.04 -15.35
N VAL A 44 -0.87 -3.15 -15.15
CA VAL A 44 -1.07 -3.78 -13.83
C VAL A 44 -0.68 -5.24 -13.97
N SER A 45 0.18 -5.72 -13.07
CA SER A 45 0.59 -7.12 -13.07
C SER A 45 0.53 -7.74 -11.68
N THR A 46 0.26 -9.04 -11.60
CA THR A 46 0.27 -9.77 -10.33
C THR A 46 1.69 -9.89 -9.81
N ARG A 47 1.81 -9.74 -8.50
CA ARG A 47 3.05 -9.90 -7.74
C ARG A 47 2.76 -10.85 -6.59
N PHE A 48 3.75 -11.65 -6.21
CA PHE A 48 3.63 -12.65 -5.14
C PHE A 48 2.53 -13.71 -5.38
N ALA A 49 2.19 -13.94 -6.65
CA ALA A 49 1.26 -14.98 -7.10
C ALA A 49 2.04 -16.07 -7.87
N PRO A 50 1.55 -17.33 -7.87
CA PRO A 50 2.18 -18.42 -8.62
C PRO A 50 2.19 -18.16 -10.13
N GLU A 51 1.20 -17.44 -10.63
CA GLU A 51 1.09 -17.04 -12.03
C GLU A 51 1.30 -15.54 -12.20
N TYR A 52 2.06 -15.19 -13.24
CA TYR A 52 2.23 -13.81 -13.69
C TYR A 52 1.10 -13.46 -14.66
N LEU A 53 0.15 -12.68 -14.17
CA LEU A 53 -0.95 -12.12 -14.96
C LEU A 53 -0.67 -10.64 -15.18
N VAL A 54 -0.89 -10.17 -16.40
CA VAL A 54 -0.74 -8.75 -16.76
C VAL A 54 -2.01 -8.27 -17.44
N SER A 55 -2.45 -7.09 -17.07
CA SER A 55 -3.57 -6.38 -17.68
C SER A 55 -3.14 -4.95 -18.01
N THR A 56 -3.66 -4.41 -19.09
CA THR A 56 -3.33 -3.06 -19.54
C THR A 56 -4.59 -2.24 -19.78
N GLY A 57 -4.49 -0.96 -19.48
CA GLY A 57 -5.38 0.10 -19.94
C GLY A 57 -4.61 1.10 -20.79
N VAL A 58 -5.34 1.98 -21.47
CA VAL A 58 -4.75 3.04 -22.30
C VAL A 58 -5.09 4.40 -21.71
N LEU A 59 -4.07 5.19 -21.42
CA LEU A 59 -4.18 6.61 -21.15
C LEU A 59 -4.06 7.36 -22.48
N HIS A 60 -5.21 7.75 -23.04
CA HIS A 60 -5.29 8.49 -24.29
C HIS A 60 -5.18 10.00 -24.05
N TYR A 61 -4.19 10.64 -24.65
CA TYR A 61 -4.07 12.10 -24.62
C TYR A 61 -5.00 12.68 -25.69
N SER A 62 -5.73 13.76 -25.38
CA SER A 62 -6.65 14.38 -26.34
C SER A 62 -5.97 14.91 -27.60
N SER A 63 -4.69 15.24 -27.52
CA SER A 63 -3.83 15.66 -28.64
C SER A 63 -3.11 14.50 -29.34
N SER A 64 -3.35 13.25 -28.91
CA SER A 64 -2.71 12.07 -29.45
C SER A 64 -3.21 11.74 -30.85
N GLN A 65 -2.26 11.45 -31.74
CA GLN A 65 -2.53 10.86 -33.06
C GLN A 65 -1.88 9.47 -33.21
N GLN A 66 -1.33 8.93 -32.11
CA GLN A 66 -0.57 7.69 -32.10
C GLN A 66 -1.12 6.75 -31.05
N GLN A 67 -1.44 5.53 -31.47
CA GLN A 67 -1.79 4.45 -30.56
C GLN A 67 -0.59 4.06 -29.69
N VAL A 68 -0.89 3.37 -28.58
CA VAL A 68 0.14 2.79 -27.71
C VAL A 68 1.09 1.91 -28.53
N SER A 69 2.39 2.04 -28.26
CA SER A 69 3.44 1.31 -28.96
C SER A 69 4.57 0.91 -28.02
N GLY A 70 5.31 -0.13 -28.41
CA GLY A 70 6.41 -0.68 -27.61
C GLY A 70 5.95 -1.75 -26.59
N PRO A 71 6.91 -2.30 -25.82
CA PRO A 71 6.63 -3.33 -24.83
C PRO A 71 5.86 -2.77 -23.64
N ILE A 72 5.03 -3.61 -23.02
CA ILE A 72 4.33 -3.29 -21.77
C ILE A 72 5.40 -3.04 -20.69
N PRO A 73 5.33 -1.91 -19.95
CA PRO A 73 6.30 -1.62 -18.90
C PRO A 73 6.25 -2.68 -17.80
N GLY A 74 7.42 -3.19 -17.43
CA GLY A 74 7.57 -4.10 -16.29
C GLY A 74 7.49 -3.36 -14.96
N GLY A 75 6.99 -4.05 -13.93
CA GLY A 75 7.06 -3.59 -12.54
C GLY A 75 8.32 -4.10 -11.82
N PRO A 76 8.64 -3.55 -10.65
CA PRO A 76 9.71 -4.05 -9.79
C PRO A 76 9.50 -5.52 -9.41
N THR A 77 10.56 -6.32 -9.47
CA THR A 77 10.47 -7.78 -9.29
C THR A 77 10.78 -8.26 -7.87
N GLU A 78 11.24 -7.38 -6.98
CA GLU A 78 11.78 -7.76 -5.67
C GLU A 78 10.79 -7.54 -4.52
N VAL A 79 10.67 -8.54 -3.63
CA VAL A 79 9.86 -8.43 -2.38
C VAL A 79 10.33 -7.26 -1.51
N VAL A 80 11.64 -7.07 -1.42
CA VAL A 80 12.26 -6.01 -0.62
C VAL A 80 11.84 -4.63 -1.10
N TRP A 81 11.67 -4.45 -2.41
CA TRP A 81 11.18 -3.20 -2.97
C TRP A 81 9.77 -2.87 -2.46
N SER A 82 8.86 -3.86 -2.48
CA SER A 82 7.48 -3.71 -1.99
C SER A 82 7.43 -3.35 -0.50
N ILE A 83 8.27 -4.01 0.32
CA ILE A 83 8.39 -3.72 1.75
C ILE A 83 8.90 -2.29 1.98
N ASN A 84 9.92 -1.87 1.22
CA ASN A 84 10.50 -0.54 1.35
C ASN A 84 9.52 0.55 0.89
N GLN A 85 8.75 0.28 -0.16
CA GLN A 85 7.66 1.14 -0.57
C GLN A 85 6.63 1.29 0.55
N ALA A 86 6.13 0.19 1.11
CA ALA A 86 5.15 0.24 2.20
C ALA A 86 5.66 1.05 3.41
N ARG A 87 6.95 0.94 3.74
CA ARG A 87 7.60 1.73 4.80
C ARG A 87 7.79 3.21 4.45
N SER A 88 7.84 3.53 3.16
CA SER A 88 8.00 4.91 2.68
C SER A 88 6.70 5.71 2.75
N PHE A 89 5.54 5.04 2.84
CA PHE A 89 4.26 5.73 2.99
C PHE A 89 4.19 6.43 4.34
N ARG A 90 4.02 7.75 4.31
CA ARG A 90 3.89 8.58 5.50
C ARG A 90 2.57 9.32 5.45
N THR A 91 1.78 9.18 6.51
CA THR A 91 0.56 9.96 6.70
C THR A 91 0.92 11.42 6.99
N ASN A 92 0.25 12.35 6.31
CA ASN A 92 0.36 13.75 6.63
C ASN A 92 -0.57 14.09 7.81
N LEU A 93 0.00 14.20 9.00
CA LEU A 93 -0.77 14.46 10.22
C LEU A 93 -1.41 15.85 10.24
N THR A 94 -0.95 16.82 9.44
CA THR A 94 -1.55 18.17 9.41
C THR A 94 -2.67 18.31 8.38
N ALA A 95 -2.76 17.40 7.40
CA ALA A 95 -3.71 17.47 6.29
C ALA A 95 -5.13 16.96 6.64
N SER A 96 -5.66 17.32 7.81
CA SER A 96 -7.00 16.87 8.24
C SER A 96 -8.08 17.94 8.06
N GLY A 97 -9.29 17.51 7.72
CA GLY A 97 -10.49 18.35 7.74
C GLY A 97 -10.87 18.80 9.16
N PRO A 98 -11.80 19.75 9.30
CA PRO A 98 -12.17 20.35 10.59
C PRO A 98 -12.53 19.29 11.63
N ARG A 99 -11.73 19.17 12.69
CA ARG A 99 -12.04 18.33 13.85
C ARG A 99 -12.67 19.22 14.92
N PRO A 100 -13.78 18.79 15.56
CA PRO A 100 -14.33 19.51 16.72
C PRO A 100 -13.31 19.73 17.85
N ASN A 101 -12.33 18.83 17.96
CA ASN A 101 -11.30 18.89 19.00
C ASN A 101 -9.95 19.30 18.37
N PRO A 102 -9.18 20.20 19.02
CA PRO A 102 -7.85 20.59 18.56
C PRO A 102 -6.91 19.39 18.38
N GLN A 103 -6.01 19.46 17.40
CA GLN A 103 -4.95 18.50 17.20
C GLN A 103 -4.12 18.35 18.50
N GLY A 104 -3.91 17.11 18.98
CA GLY A 104 -3.15 16.84 20.21
C GLY A 104 -3.95 16.88 21.51
N SER A 105 -5.27 17.16 21.46
CA SER A 105 -6.16 17.09 22.64
C SER A 105 -6.35 15.69 23.22
N TYR A 106 -6.00 14.65 22.47
CA TYR A 106 -6.02 13.26 22.94
C TYR A 106 -4.62 12.86 23.43
N HIS A 107 -4.45 12.86 24.75
CA HIS A 107 -3.23 12.38 25.41
C HIS A 107 -3.28 10.84 25.53
N TYR A 108 -3.18 10.12 24.41
CA TYR A 108 -3.22 8.66 24.40
C TYR A 108 -2.20 8.01 25.35
N GLY A 109 -1.06 8.66 25.60
CA GLY A 109 -0.04 8.17 26.55
C GLY A 109 -0.41 8.25 28.03
N LEU A 110 -1.49 8.97 28.39
CA LEU A 110 -2.01 9.04 29.76
C LEU A 110 -3.16 8.04 30.00
N ILE A 111 -3.60 7.33 28.97
CA ILE A 111 -4.68 6.34 29.07
C ILE A 111 -4.06 4.99 29.43
N ASN A 112 -4.50 4.42 30.57
CA ASN A 112 -4.04 3.11 31.00
C ASN A 112 -4.45 2.02 29.98
N THR A 113 -3.47 1.27 29.48
CA THR A 113 -3.72 0.10 28.62
C THR A 113 -4.31 -1.02 29.47
N THR A 114 -5.58 -1.37 29.22
CA THR A 114 -6.28 -2.41 30.00
C THR A 114 -5.97 -3.83 29.51
N ARG A 115 -5.56 -3.98 28.24
CA ARG A 115 -5.22 -5.27 27.64
C ARG A 115 -4.21 -5.07 26.52
N THR A 116 -3.19 -5.94 26.51
CA THR A 116 -2.27 -6.06 25.38
C THR A 116 -2.40 -7.47 24.80
N ILE A 117 -2.66 -7.54 23.50
CA ILE A 117 -2.74 -8.79 22.75
C ILE A 117 -1.55 -8.82 21.80
N ARG A 118 -0.68 -9.83 21.94
CA ARG A 118 0.41 -10.06 21.00
C ARG A 118 -0.04 -11.11 19.99
N LEU A 119 -0.12 -10.72 18.72
CA LEU A 119 -0.43 -11.59 17.60
C LEU A 119 0.86 -12.07 16.95
N ALA A 120 1.01 -13.39 16.83
CA ALA A 120 2.09 -14.02 16.07
C ALA A 120 1.49 -14.91 14.99
N ASN A 121 2.00 -14.79 13.76
CA ASN A 121 1.57 -15.58 12.62
C ASN A 121 2.71 -16.50 12.18
N SER A 122 2.42 -17.79 11.98
CA SER A 122 3.34 -18.75 11.40
C SER A 122 2.66 -19.65 10.38
N ALA A 123 3.40 -20.05 9.35
CA ALA A 123 2.97 -21.10 8.44
C ALA A 123 3.38 -22.46 9.03
N GLY A 124 2.50 -23.47 8.95
CA GLY A 124 2.77 -24.81 9.45
C GLY A 124 1.72 -25.83 9.05
N LEU A 125 1.94 -27.09 9.42
CA LEU A 125 0.97 -28.15 9.22
C LEU A 125 -0.09 -28.09 10.33
N VAL A 126 -1.33 -27.78 9.97
CA VAL A 126 -2.50 -27.85 10.85
C VAL A 126 -3.30 -29.08 10.43
N ASN A 127 -3.42 -30.06 11.33
CA ASN A 127 -4.08 -31.35 11.06
C ASN A 127 -3.60 -32.04 9.77
N GLY A 128 -2.29 -32.00 9.49
CA GLY A 128 -1.69 -32.64 8.32
C GLY A 128 -1.85 -31.88 7.00
N SER A 129 -2.39 -30.66 7.03
CA SER A 129 -2.54 -29.77 5.86
C SER A 129 -1.81 -28.45 6.07
N ASN A 130 -1.27 -27.85 5.01
CA ASN A 130 -0.63 -26.53 5.11
C ASN A 130 -1.67 -25.49 5.53
N GLY A 131 -1.41 -24.82 6.64
CA GLY A 131 -2.28 -23.78 7.19
C GLY A 131 -1.49 -22.62 7.77
N MET A 132 -2.21 -21.53 8.04
CA MET A 132 -1.71 -20.41 8.84
C MET A 132 -2.19 -20.57 10.28
N LEU A 133 -1.27 -20.41 11.23
CA LEU A 133 -1.57 -20.37 12.66
C LEU A 133 -1.46 -18.92 13.16
N LEU A 134 -2.55 -18.41 13.72
CA LEU A 134 -2.56 -17.15 14.44
C LEU A 134 -2.60 -17.42 15.95
N THR A 135 -1.52 -17.09 16.64
CA THR A 135 -1.43 -17.21 18.09
C THR A 135 -1.62 -15.84 18.73
N ALA A 136 -2.62 -15.73 19.62
CA ALA A 136 -2.87 -14.53 20.41
C ALA A 136 -2.53 -14.80 21.89
N CYS A 137 -1.44 -14.22 22.39
CA CYS A 137 -1.06 -14.31 23.81
C CYS A 137 -1.51 -13.02 24.54
N PRO A 138 -2.37 -13.10 25.57
CA PRO A 138 -2.60 -11.97 26.47
C PRO A 138 -1.32 -11.74 27.26
N SER A 139 -0.60 -10.66 26.97
CA SER A 139 0.66 -10.42 27.66
C SER A 139 0.38 -9.85 29.06
N LEU A 140 0.49 -10.70 30.08
CA LEU A 140 1.02 -10.28 31.38
C LEU A 140 2.54 -10.56 31.36
N PRO A 141 3.40 -9.63 31.78
CA PRO A 141 4.83 -9.93 31.90
C PRO A 141 5.05 -10.95 33.03
N PRO A 142 5.87 -12.02 32.86
CA PRO A 142 6.62 -12.46 31.70
C PRO A 142 6.33 -13.94 31.34
N ILE A 143 5.42 -14.25 30.41
CA ILE A 143 5.16 -15.68 30.06
C ILE A 143 5.29 -16.02 28.57
N CYS A 144 5.44 -15.05 27.66
CA CYS A 144 5.59 -15.36 26.24
C CYS A 144 7.04 -15.09 25.76
N ARG A 145 7.95 -16.05 26.05
CA ARG A 145 9.22 -16.28 25.32
C ARG A 145 9.01 -17.34 24.26
#